data_AF-A0A955V407-F1
#
_entry.id   AF-A0A955V407-F1
#
_cell.length_a   1.000
_cell.length_b   1.000
_cell.length_c   1.000
_cell.angle_alpha   90.00
_cell.angle_beta   90.00
_cell.angle_gamma   90.00
#
_symmetry.space_group_name_H-M   'P 1'
#
loop_
_entity.id
_entity.type
_entity.pdbx_description
1 polymer ?
#
loop_
_entity_poly.entity_id
_entity_poly.type
_entity_poly.pdbx_seq_one_letter_code
_entity_poly.pdbx_strand_id
1 'polypeptide(L)'
;MRSPLAHAALVLPALAVLAGASAPRAAGAQPLDLRDARARDVAVRFERSPRTDPSTLDASWGDPLPAHLERRADGLVRIAIAGRLVAAHLFEGERARPESFADFVWLLDPATGDVVEAGFDGVIEQEVAWGFATTVTEARVRVRMSTLEPAGFRAPRELFGKRLFRHCDPRVEPGGEACRGVAAVPFDASRGYVNAVGTIEVETPIGLGVVSFSPLGEAIFLESAGAGGAVDALAGVDVASSPPDLR
;
A
#
# COMPACT_ATOMS: atom_id res chain seq x y z
N MET A 1 -26.65 9.84 -87.39
CA MET A 1 -27.72 10.61 -86.70
C MET A 1 -28.07 9.88 -85.41
N ARG A 2 -28.28 10.65 -84.33
CA ARG A 2 -28.69 10.28 -82.96
C ARG A 2 -27.57 9.87 -81.98
N SER A 3 -27.07 10.90 -81.29
CA SER A 3 -26.63 10.82 -79.89
C SER A 3 -27.77 10.33 -78.99
N PRO A 4 -27.44 9.69 -77.85
CA PRO A 4 -27.99 10.21 -76.59
C PRO A 4 -27.04 10.16 -75.38
N LEU A 5 -27.07 11.27 -74.64
CA LEU A 5 -27.31 11.38 -73.19
C LEU A 5 -26.23 10.90 -72.20
N ALA A 6 -25.37 11.86 -71.89
CA ALA A 6 -25.09 12.38 -70.53
C ALA A 6 -25.70 11.64 -69.33
N HIS A 7 -24.84 11.22 -68.39
CA HIS A 7 -25.11 11.27 -66.95
C HIS A 7 -23.79 11.60 -66.23
N ALA A 8 -23.61 12.86 -65.85
CA ALA A 8 -22.53 13.32 -64.99
C ALA A 8 -22.92 13.03 -63.53
N ALA A 9 -22.25 12.08 -62.89
CA ALA A 9 -22.35 11.87 -61.45
C ALA A 9 -21.29 12.72 -60.75
N LEU A 10 -21.72 13.80 -60.12
CA LEU A 10 -20.93 14.58 -59.18
C LEU A 10 -20.71 13.71 -57.92
N VAL A 11 -19.47 13.28 -57.69
CA VAL A 11 -19.08 12.66 -56.42
C VAL A 11 -18.45 13.74 -55.54
N LEU A 12 -19.20 14.19 -54.54
CA LEU A 12 -18.71 15.06 -53.47
C LEU A 12 -17.71 14.29 -52.59
N PRO A 13 -16.47 14.79 -52.37
CA PRO A 13 -15.64 14.26 -51.31
C PRO A 13 -16.16 14.77 -49.96
N ALA A 14 -16.75 13.87 -49.17
CA ALA A 14 -17.04 14.13 -47.76
C ALA A 14 -15.71 14.24 -47.01
N LEU A 15 -15.30 15.48 -46.73
CA LEU A 15 -14.20 15.78 -45.81
C LEU A 15 -14.66 15.36 -44.39
N ALA A 16 -14.30 14.15 -43.98
CA ALA A 16 -14.43 13.72 -42.60
C ALA A 16 -13.38 14.45 -41.77
N VAL A 17 -13.77 15.59 -41.19
CA VAL A 17 -13.00 16.25 -40.13
C VAL A 17 -13.00 15.31 -38.93
N LEU A 18 -11.93 14.52 -38.80
CA LEU A 18 -11.58 13.84 -37.57
C LEU A 18 -11.28 14.91 -36.51
N ALA A 19 -12.33 15.40 -35.87
CA ALA A 19 -12.22 16.09 -34.60
C ALA A 19 -11.63 15.07 -33.62
N GLY A 20 -10.30 15.07 -33.49
CA GLY A 20 -9.60 14.38 -32.43
C GLY A 20 -10.12 14.93 -31.11
N ALA A 21 -11.14 14.27 -30.55
CA ALA A 21 -11.50 14.42 -29.17
C ALA A 21 -10.29 13.92 -28.38
N SER A 22 -9.41 14.85 -28.02
CA SER A 22 -8.41 14.66 -26.98
C SER A 22 -9.21 14.30 -25.73
N ALA A 23 -9.34 13.00 -25.47
CA ALA A 23 -9.87 12.52 -24.21
C ALA A 23 -9.07 13.25 -23.11
N PRO A 24 -9.73 13.86 -22.12
CA PRO A 24 -9.02 14.46 -21.01
C PRO A 24 -8.13 13.37 -20.43
N ARG A 25 -6.82 13.54 -20.59
CA ARG A 25 -5.83 12.69 -19.95
C ARG A 25 -6.10 12.89 -18.47
N ALA A 26 -6.75 11.91 -17.84
CA ALA A 26 -6.90 11.88 -16.39
C ALA A 26 -5.53 12.27 -15.85
N ALA A 27 -5.47 13.36 -15.10
CA ALA A 27 -4.23 13.85 -14.54
C ALA A 27 -3.76 12.76 -13.59
N GLY A 28 -2.96 11.82 -14.11
CA GLY A 28 -2.48 10.67 -13.38
C GLY A 28 -1.72 11.21 -12.19
N ALA A 29 -2.10 10.77 -11.00
CA ALA A 29 -1.42 11.17 -9.78
C ALA A 29 0.05 10.83 -9.93
N GLN A 30 0.90 11.86 -9.84
CA GLN A 30 2.32 11.73 -10.11
C GLN A 30 2.99 11.02 -8.92
N PRO A 31 4.07 10.26 -9.15
CA PRO A 31 4.93 9.80 -8.07
C PRO A 31 5.33 10.95 -7.15
N LEU A 32 5.31 10.69 -5.84
CA LEU A 32 5.72 11.67 -4.85
C LEU A 32 7.21 12.03 -5.01
N ASP A 33 7.55 13.33 -4.94
CA ASP A 33 8.95 13.78 -4.83
C ASP A 33 9.31 14.07 -3.36
N LEU A 34 10.11 13.19 -2.75
CA LEU A 34 10.59 13.37 -1.36
C LEU A 34 11.51 14.58 -1.18
N ARG A 35 12.10 15.11 -2.25
CA ARG A 35 12.93 16.32 -2.18
C ARG A 35 12.05 17.56 -1.96
N ASP A 36 10.88 17.60 -2.58
CA ASP A 36 9.82 18.57 -2.26
C ASP A 36 8.99 18.08 -1.07
N ALA A 37 9.50 18.29 0.14
CA ALA A 37 8.81 17.92 1.37
C ALA A 37 7.98 19.07 1.99
N ARG A 38 7.44 19.98 1.15
CA ARG A 38 6.51 21.01 1.63
C ARG A 38 5.24 20.36 2.17
N ALA A 39 4.74 20.91 3.29
CA ALA A 39 3.55 20.39 3.95
C ALA A 39 2.33 20.40 3.02
N ARG A 40 1.75 19.23 2.74
CA ARG A 40 0.60 19.06 1.83
C ARG A 40 -0.07 17.70 1.99
N ASP A 41 -1.29 17.60 1.46
CA ASP A 41 -1.98 16.33 1.38
C ASP A 41 -1.47 15.51 0.19
N VAL A 42 -1.28 14.23 0.42
CA VAL A 42 -0.80 13.22 -0.54
C VAL A 42 -1.68 11.98 -0.44
N ALA A 43 -1.51 11.03 -1.36
CA ALA A 43 -2.24 9.77 -1.33
C ALA A 43 -1.27 8.59 -1.16
N VAL A 44 -1.68 7.59 -0.40
CA VAL A 44 -0.91 6.36 -0.18
C VAL A 44 -1.76 5.17 -0.57
N ARG A 45 -1.24 4.31 -1.45
CA ARG A 45 -1.85 3.03 -1.79
C ARG A 45 -1.03 1.93 -1.15
N PHE A 46 -1.68 1.08 -0.37
CA PHE A 46 -1.06 -0.14 0.14
C PHE A 46 -1.26 -1.29 -0.83
N GLU A 47 -0.27 -2.16 -0.92
CA GLU A 47 -0.43 -3.44 -1.61
C GLU A 47 -1.39 -4.35 -0.82
N ARG A 48 -2.15 -5.17 -1.53
CA ARG A 48 -3.08 -6.16 -0.98
C ARG A 48 -2.46 -7.54 -1.16
N SER A 49 -1.58 -7.91 -0.25
CA SER A 49 -0.84 -9.16 -0.38
C SER A 49 -1.79 -10.36 -0.32
N PRO A 50 -1.56 -11.40 -1.13
CA PRO A 50 -2.29 -12.65 -0.99
C PRO A 50 -2.12 -13.21 0.43
N ARG A 51 -3.23 -13.53 1.09
CA ARG A 51 -3.24 -14.17 2.44
C ARG A 51 -2.49 -15.51 2.48
N THR A 52 -2.17 -16.08 1.32
CA THR A 52 -1.50 -17.38 1.17
C THR A 52 0.02 -17.29 1.15
N ASP A 53 0.59 -16.18 0.67
CA ASP A 53 2.05 -16.02 0.57
C ASP A 53 2.45 -14.53 0.64
N PRO A 54 3.01 -14.06 1.77
CA PRO A 54 3.46 -12.67 1.95
C PRO A 54 4.63 -12.26 1.06
N SER A 55 5.27 -13.19 0.36
CA SER A 55 6.35 -12.86 -0.59
C SER A 55 5.85 -12.54 -2.00
N THR A 56 4.55 -12.70 -2.27
CA THR A 56 3.96 -12.32 -3.56
C THR A 56 3.58 -10.83 -3.52
N LEU A 57 4.59 -10.00 -3.69
CA LEU A 57 4.54 -8.54 -3.66
C LEU A 57 4.15 -7.94 -5.03
N ASP A 58 3.79 -6.66 -5.05
CA ASP A 58 3.43 -5.88 -6.25
C ASP A 58 2.35 -6.55 -7.13
N ALA A 59 1.41 -7.25 -6.50
CA ALA A 59 0.39 -8.02 -7.21
C ALA A 59 -0.92 -7.24 -7.38
N SER A 60 -1.40 -6.62 -6.30
CA SER A 60 -2.65 -5.86 -6.34
C SER A 60 -2.65 -4.70 -5.37
N TRP A 61 -3.18 -3.55 -5.80
CA TRP A 61 -3.10 -2.31 -5.03
C TRP A 61 -4.47 -1.88 -4.54
N GLY A 62 -4.55 -1.50 -3.26
CA GLY A 62 -5.77 -0.95 -2.68
C GLY A 62 -6.14 0.43 -3.21
N ASP A 63 -7.29 0.89 -2.74
CA ASP A 63 -7.73 2.27 -2.93
C ASP A 63 -6.77 3.23 -2.20
N PRO A 64 -6.54 4.42 -2.77
CA PRO A 64 -5.69 5.42 -2.16
C PRO A 64 -6.29 5.94 -0.85
N LEU A 65 -5.46 5.97 0.18
CA LEU A 65 -5.77 6.57 1.47
C LEU A 65 -5.21 7.99 1.53
N PRO A 66 -5.98 8.96 2.05
CA PRO A 66 -5.49 10.31 2.25
C PRO A 66 -4.42 10.32 3.34
N ALA A 67 -3.35 11.05 3.09
CA ALA A 67 -2.23 11.22 4.01
C ALA A 67 -1.76 12.67 4.01
N HIS A 68 -1.02 13.04 5.06
CA HIS A 68 -0.38 14.34 5.16
C HIS A 68 1.14 14.17 5.13
N LEU A 69 1.79 14.86 4.19
CA LEU A 69 3.24 14.93 4.11
C LEU A 69 3.74 16.20 4.77
N GLU A 70 4.85 16.12 5.51
CA GLU A 70 5.58 17.27 6.02
C GLU A 70 7.08 16.97 6.24
N ARG A 71 7.91 18.00 6.23
CA ARG A 71 9.32 17.89 6.65
C ARG A 71 9.46 18.09 8.16
N ARG A 72 10.15 17.18 8.83
CA ARG A 72 10.51 17.29 10.25
C ARG A 72 11.74 18.17 10.46
N ALA A 73 11.91 18.62 11.70
CA ALA A 73 13.06 19.44 12.10
C ALA A 73 14.42 18.73 11.97
N ASP A 74 14.43 17.39 12.05
CA ASP A 74 15.61 16.54 11.85
C ASP A 74 15.93 16.27 10.37
N GLY A 75 15.12 16.82 9.44
CA GLY A 75 15.31 16.68 8.00
C GLY A 75 14.56 15.51 7.38
N LEU A 76 14.00 14.59 8.16
CA LEU A 76 13.21 13.47 7.65
C LEU A 76 11.88 13.94 7.06
N VAL A 77 11.35 13.16 6.11
CA VAL A 77 10.02 13.36 5.57
C VAL A 77 9.05 12.49 6.37
N ARG A 78 8.02 13.10 6.94
CA ARG A 78 6.94 12.42 7.64
C ARG A 78 5.72 12.35 6.72
N ILE A 79 5.17 11.15 6.55
CA ILE A 79 3.89 10.94 5.86
C ILE A 79 2.95 10.23 6.84
N ALA A 80 1.84 10.88 7.18
CA ALA A 80 0.90 10.41 8.20
C ALA A 80 -0.46 10.08 7.61
N ILE A 81 -0.97 8.89 7.91
CA ILE A 81 -2.30 8.41 7.53
C ILE A 81 -3.11 8.24 8.81
N ALA A 82 -4.35 8.71 8.82
CA ALA A 82 -5.20 8.56 10.01
C ALA A 82 -5.34 7.08 10.40
N GLY A 83 -5.00 6.76 11.65
CA GLY A 83 -4.93 5.37 12.13
C GLY A 83 -6.19 4.56 11.88
N ARG A 84 -7.36 5.20 12.02
CA ARG A 84 -8.67 4.59 11.75
C ARG A 84 -8.84 4.07 10.32
N LEU A 85 -8.23 4.73 9.32
CA LEU A 85 -8.33 4.33 7.92
C LEU A 85 -7.49 3.09 7.66
N VAL A 86 -6.27 3.07 8.21
CA VAL A 86 -5.37 1.92 8.10
C VAL A 86 -5.93 0.73 8.88
N ALA A 87 -6.51 0.97 10.06
CA ALA A 87 -7.16 -0.08 10.84
C ALA A 87 -8.33 -0.71 10.08
N ALA A 88 -9.18 0.10 9.43
CA ALA A 88 -10.29 -0.41 8.60
C ALA A 88 -9.78 -1.24 7.41
N HIS A 89 -8.64 -0.88 6.83
CA HIS A 89 -8.02 -1.62 5.73
C HIS A 89 -7.43 -2.97 6.19
N LEU A 90 -6.75 -2.98 7.33
CA LEU A 90 -6.01 -4.15 7.83
C LEU A 90 -6.85 -5.18 8.55
N PHE A 91 -7.75 -4.67 9.38
CA PHE A 91 -8.52 -5.45 10.32
C PHE A 91 -9.95 -5.65 9.80
N GLU A 92 -10.09 -5.76 8.48
CA GLU A 92 -11.38 -6.05 7.85
C GLU A 92 -11.92 -7.37 8.40
N GLY A 93 -13.05 -7.28 9.12
CA GLY A 93 -13.68 -8.42 9.82
C GLY A 93 -13.31 -8.57 11.30
N GLU A 94 -12.40 -7.76 11.84
CA GLU A 94 -12.18 -7.62 13.28
C GLU A 94 -12.85 -6.35 13.82
N ARG A 95 -13.08 -6.34 15.13
CA ARG A 95 -13.66 -5.17 15.79
C ARG A 95 -12.55 -4.26 16.32
N ALA A 96 -12.16 -3.29 15.49
CA ALA A 96 -11.25 -2.21 15.92
C ALA A 96 -11.90 -1.38 17.04
N ARG A 97 -11.17 -1.10 18.12
CA ARG A 97 -11.66 -0.20 19.16
C ARG A 97 -11.64 1.24 18.63
N PRO A 98 -12.78 1.95 18.63
CA PRO A 98 -12.83 3.33 18.16
C PRO A 98 -11.79 4.21 18.85
N GLU A 99 -11.16 5.10 18.08
CA GLU A 99 -10.20 6.10 18.57
C GLU A 99 -8.94 5.55 19.25
N SER A 100 -8.72 4.23 19.27
CA SER A 100 -7.54 3.64 19.89
C SER A 100 -6.30 3.67 19.01
N PHE A 101 -6.46 3.87 17.71
CA PHE A 101 -5.38 3.81 16.73
C PHE A 101 -4.70 5.16 16.55
N ALA A 102 -3.40 5.20 16.83
CA ALA A 102 -2.54 6.31 16.45
C ALA A 102 -2.40 6.39 14.93
N ASP A 103 -2.01 7.56 14.42
CA ASP A 103 -1.69 7.71 13.00
C ASP A 103 -0.63 6.70 12.57
N PHE A 104 -0.82 6.15 11.38
CA PHE A 104 0.20 5.39 10.70
C PHE A 104 1.21 6.38 10.11
N VAL A 105 2.43 6.33 10.59
CA VAL A 105 3.48 7.27 10.22
C VAL A 105 4.58 6.55 9.46
N TRP A 106 4.94 7.08 8.30
CA TRP A 106 6.19 6.78 7.60
C TRP A 106 7.19 7.90 7.85
N LEU A 107 8.42 7.55 8.20
CA LEU A 107 9.56 8.44 8.33
C LEU A 107 10.61 8.03 7.30
N LEU A 108 10.80 8.87 6.29
CA LEU A 108 11.71 8.61 5.18
C LEU A 108 12.91 9.56 5.21
N ASP A 109 14.09 9.04 4.89
CA ASP A 109 15.26 9.84 4.56
C ASP A 109 15.16 10.28 3.09
N PRO A 110 15.01 11.58 2.78
CA PRO A 110 14.86 12.05 1.40
C PRO A 110 16.14 11.93 0.56
N ALA A 111 17.31 11.71 1.19
CA ALA A 111 18.58 11.57 0.49
C ALA A 111 18.80 10.13 -0.01
N THR A 112 18.48 9.12 0.80
CA THR A 112 18.66 7.71 0.46
C THR A 112 17.38 7.03 -0.03
N GLY A 113 16.22 7.58 0.31
CA GLY A 113 14.92 6.94 0.13
C GLY A 113 14.59 5.93 1.23
N ASP A 114 15.45 5.73 2.22
CA ASP A 114 15.21 4.73 3.26
C ASP A 114 14.02 5.09 4.14
N VAL A 115 13.25 4.08 4.52
CA VAL A 115 12.26 4.17 5.58
C VAL A 115 12.97 3.89 6.89
N VAL A 116 13.24 4.96 7.64
CA VAL A 116 13.82 4.88 8.98
C VAL A 116 12.87 4.16 9.92
N GLU A 117 11.58 4.51 9.84
CA GLU A 117 10.52 3.87 10.62
C GLU A 117 9.18 4.01 9.90
N ALA A 118 8.38 2.94 9.89
CA ALA A 118 6.98 2.98 9.52
C ALA A 118 6.15 2.16 10.50
N GLY A 119 5.02 2.68 10.96
CA GLY A 119 4.22 1.96 11.92
C GLY A 119 3.12 2.75 12.59
N PHE A 120 2.43 2.06 13.50
CA PHE A 120 1.37 2.58 14.35
C PHE A 120 1.13 1.67 15.54
N ASP A 121 0.40 2.17 16.51
CA ASP A 121 -0.09 1.42 17.66
C ASP A 121 -1.63 1.55 17.74
N GLY A 122 -2.30 0.54 18.28
CA GLY A 122 -3.73 0.61 18.55
C GLY A 122 -4.29 -0.59 19.30
N VAL A 123 -5.62 -0.70 19.36
CA VAL A 123 -6.32 -1.77 20.08
C VAL A 123 -7.41 -2.38 19.21
N ILE A 124 -7.40 -3.70 19.09
CA ILE A 124 -8.48 -4.50 18.50
C ILE A 124 -9.19 -5.30 19.60
N GLU A 125 -10.45 -5.61 19.39
CA GLU A 125 -11.19 -6.59 20.16
C GLU A 125 -11.11 -7.93 19.41
N GLN A 126 -10.63 -8.97 20.09
CA GLN A 126 -10.55 -10.32 19.56
C GLN A 126 -11.52 -11.24 20.29
N GLU A 127 -12.25 -12.05 19.51
CA GLU A 127 -13.00 -13.17 20.04
C GLU A 127 -12.08 -14.37 20.21
N VAL A 128 -11.94 -14.83 21.45
CA VAL A 128 -11.16 -16.02 21.79
C VAL A 128 -12.11 -17.12 22.22
N ALA A 129 -12.09 -18.23 21.50
CA ALA A 129 -12.84 -19.43 21.84
C ALA A 129 -12.08 -20.29 22.87
N TRP A 130 -12.68 -20.48 24.04
CA TRP A 130 -12.20 -21.31 25.14
C TRP A 130 -13.07 -22.56 25.27
N GLY A 131 -12.97 -23.47 24.30
CA GLY A 131 -13.78 -24.69 24.28
C GLY A 131 -15.28 -24.38 24.13
N PHE A 132 -16.01 -24.33 25.25
CA PHE A 132 -17.45 -24.10 25.30
C PHE A 132 -17.85 -22.63 25.53
N ALA A 133 -16.91 -21.72 25.73
CA ALA A 133 -17.17 -20.30 25.92
C ALA A 133 -16.41 -19.45 24.89
N THR A 134 -16.99 -18.33 24.47
CA THR A 134 -16.30 -17.30 23.69
C THR A 134 -16.14 -16.07 24.58
N THR A 135 -14.92 -15.54 24.67
CA THR A 135 -14.65 -14.30 25.40
C THR A 135 -14.14 -13.26 24.42
N VAL A 136 -14.58 -12.02 24.59
CA VAL A 136 -13.97 -10.86 23.91
C VAL A 136 -12.83 -10.36 24.78
N THR A 137 -11.64 -10.20 24.20
CA THR A 137 -10.49 -9.61 24.87
C THR A 137 -9.92 -8.48 24.03
N GLU A 138 -9.37 -7.47 24.70
CA GLU A 138 -8.65 -6.40 24.01
C GLU A 138 -7.24 -6.89 23.70
N ALA A 139 -6.78 -6.71 22.46
CA ALA A 139 -5.41 -6.97 22.05
C ALA A 139 -4.77 -5.68 21.56
N ARG A 140 -3.62 -5.34 22.14
CA ARG A 140 -2.78 -4.23 21.69
C ARG A 140 -2.06 -4.66 20.43
N VAL A 141 -2.15 -3.83 19.41
CA VAL A 141 -1.46 -4.03 18.14
C VAL A 141 -0.34 -3.00 18.05
N ARG A 142 0.84 -3.44 17.65
CA ARG A 142 1.95 -2.58 17.28
C ARG A 142 2.53 -3.05 15.95
N VAL A 143 2.66 -2.12 15.01
CA VAL A 143 3.33 -2.37 13.73
C VAL A 143 4.60 -1.55 13.69
N ARG A 144 5.72 -2.17 13.30
CA ARG A 144 7.01 -1.52 13.10
C ARG A 144 7.69 -2.09 11.86
N MET A 145 8.12 -1.23 10.95
CA MET A 145 8.77 -1.59 9.70
C MET A 145 9.87 -0.60 9.35
N SER A 146 10.84 -1.05 8.57
CA SER A 146 11.97 -0.24 8.10
C SER A 146 12.53 -0.83 6.80
N THR A 147 13.29 -0.04 6.05
CA THR A 147 14.15 -0.57 4.96
C THR A 147 15.58 -0.85 5.41
N LEU A 148 15.94 -0.45 6.64
CA LEU A 148 17.30 -0.55 7.17
C LEU A 148 17.61 -1.93 7.75
N GLU A 149 16.58 -2.66 8.16
CA GLU A 149 16.71 -4.00 8.72
C GLU A 149 16.09 -5.04 7.77
N PRO A 150 16.71 -6.22 7.61
CA PRO A 150 16.11 -7.30 6.88
C PRO A 150 15.04 -7.97 7.76
N ALA A 151 14.00 -8.46 7.11
CA ALA A 151 13.02 -9.31 7.74
C ALA A 151 12.57 -10.40 6.78
N GLY A 152 11.96 -11.42 7.35
CA GLY A 152 11.37 -12.52 6.63
C GLY A 152 10.26 -13.15 7.43
N PHE A 153 9.73 -14.24 6.88
CA PHE A 153 8.70 -15.00 7.53
C PHE A 153 8.95 -16.51 7.44
N ARG A 154 8.38 -17.22 8.42
CA ARG A 154 8.34 -18.68 8.43
C ARG A 154 7.04 -19.21 7.83
N ALA A 155 7.02 -20.52 7.57
CA ALA A 155 5.80 -21.22 7.20
C ALA A 155 4.63 -20.85 8.13
N PRO A 156 3.42 -20.65 7.58
CA PRO A 156 2.29 -20.15 8.33
C PRO A 156 1.88 -21.10 9.45
N ARG A 157 1.35 -20.52 10.53
CA ARG A 157 0.67 -21.26 11.60
C ARG A 157 -0.73 -20.69 11.80
N GLU A 158 -1.69 -21.57 12.01
CA GLU A 158 -3.04 -21.16 12.41
C GLU A 158 -3.06 -20.94 13.93
N LEU A 159 -3.54 -19.77 14.36
CA LEU A 159 -3.76 -19.44 15.76
C LEU A 159 -5.04 -18.61 15.86
N PHE A 160 -5.97 -19.02 16.73
CA PHE A 160 -7.28 -18.35 16.88
C PHE A 160 -8.02 -18.16 15.55
N GLY A 161 -7.94 -19.14 14.65
CA GLY A 161 -8.55 -19.07 13.32
C GLY A 161 -7.90 -18.07 12.36
N LYS A 162 -6.72 -17.54 12.71
CA LYS A 162 -5.92 -16.64 11.89
C LYS A 162 -4.66 -17.34 11.43
N ARG A 163 -4.37 -17.18 10.14
CA ARG A 163 -3.10 -17.56 9.55
C ARG A 163 -2.05 -16.50 9.85
N LEU A 164 -1.01 -16.91 10.56
CA LEU A 164 0.07 -16.03 10.99
C LEU A 164 1.39 -16.48 10.37
N PHE A 165 2.16 -15.52 9.89
CA PHE A 165 3.47 -15.73 9.29
C PHE A 165 4.51 -15.23 10.29
N ARG A 166 5.08 -16.12 11.10
CA ARG A 166 6.01 -15.70 12.16
C ARG A 166 7.20 -14.95 11.57
N HIS A 167 7.51 -13.80 12.13
CA HIS A 167 8.70 -13.03 11.77
C HIS A 167 9.99 -13.84 12.00
N CYS A 168 10.98 -13.64 11.14
CA CYS A 168 12.34 -14.12 11.33
C CYS A 168 13.35 -13.12 10.73
N ASP A 169 14.59 -13.14 11.22
CA ASP A 169 15.70 -12.38 10.64
C ASP A 169 16.54 -13.30 9.75
N PRO A 170 16.58 -13.09 8.41
CA PRO A 170 17.32 -13.95 7.49
C PRO A 170 18.85 -13.86 7.64
N ARG A 171 19.40 -12.89 8.38
CA ARG A 171 20.83 -12.85 8.73
C ARG A 171 21.17 -13.83 9.84
N VAL A 172 20.25 -14.02 10.78
CA VAL A 172 20.41 -14.94 11.91
C VAL A 172 20.09 -16.37 11.47
N GLU A 173 19.11 -16.51 10.58
CA GLU A 173 18.64 -17.80 10.06
C GLU A 173 18.71 -17.84 8.53
N PRO A 174 19.92 -17.80 7.93
CA PRO A 174 20.08 -17.70 6.48
C PRO A 174 19.61 -18.97 5.77
N GLY A 175 18.62 -18.81 4.88
CA GLY A 175 18.44 -19.64 3.68
C GLY A 175 17.98 -21.10 3.89
N GLY A 176 16.92 -21.34 4.65
CA GLY A 176 16.23 -22.63 4.69
C GLY A 176 14.71 -22.49 4.64
N GLU A 177 13.97 -23.60 4.50
CA GLU A 177 12.50 -23.63 4.63
C GLU A 177 11.99 -22.98 5.94
N ALA A 178 12.89 -22.79 6.92
CA ALA A 178 12.62 -22.18 8.20
C ALA A 178 12.45 -20.64 8.18
N CYS A 179 13.08 -19.91 7.26
CA CYS A 179 12.97 -18.44 7.16
C CYS A 179 13.11 -17.97 5.70
N ARG A 180 12.01 -17.47 5.14
CA ARG A 180 11.97 -16.85 3.81
C ARG A 180 12.15 -15.34 3.97
N GLY A 181 13.29 -14.82 3.53
CA GLY A 181 13.57 -13.38 3.54
C GLY A 181 12.68 -12.62 2.56
N VAL A 182 12.36 -11.38 2.90
CA VAL A 182 11.67 -10.41 2.03
C VAL A 182 12.62 -9.22 1.85
N ALA A 183 12.87 -8.86 0.59
CA ALA A 183 13.79 -7.77 0.28
C ALA A 183 13.15 -6.42 0.62
N ALA A 184 13.79 -5.66 1.50
CA ALA A 184 13.47 -4.26 1.69
C ALA A 184 13.86 -3.46 0.43
N VAL A 185 13.01 -2.53 0.03
CA VAL A 185 13.23 -1.66 -1.12
C VAL A 185 13.08 -0.21 -0.66
N PRO A 186 14.16 0.60 -0.66
CA PRO A 186 14.08 2.04 -0.42
C PRO A 186 13.15 2.72 -1.42
N PHE A 187 12.69 3.91 -1.07
CA PHE A 187 11.77 4.68 -1.89
C PHE A 187 12.33 4.95 -3.29
N ASP A 188 11.59 4.51 -4.30
CA ASP A 188 11.88 4.72 -5.71
C ASP A 188 11.06 5.91 -6.23
N ALA A 189 11.71 7.06 -6.38
CA ALA A 189 11.08 8.30 -6.84
C ALA A 189 10.48 8.23 -8.25
N SER A 190 10.91 7.27 -9.09
CA SER A 190 10.34 7.11 -10.43
C SER A 190 8.94 6.49 -10.40
N ARG A 191 8.62 5.74 -9.34
CA ARG A 191 7.35 5.03 -9.16
C ARG A 191 6.55 5.51 -7.95
N GLY A 192 7.19 6.22 -7.03
CA GLY A 192 6.63 6.54 -5.71
C GLY A 192 6.57 5.32 -4.81
N TYR A 193 7.32 4.27 -5.12
CA TYR A 193 7.17 2.93 -4.54
C TYR A 193 8.14 2.71 -3.37
N VAL A 194 7.72 1.96 -2.35
CA VAL A 194 8.60 1.49 -1.28
C VAL A 194 8.18 0.08 -0.84
N ASN A 195 9.13 -0.67 -0.26
CA ASN A 195 8.84 -1.87 0.52
C ASN A 195 9.64 -1.88 1.83
N ALA A 196 9.01 -1.48 2.93
CA ALA A 196 9.58 -1.53 4.27
C ALA A 196 9.17 -2.83 4.99
N VAL A 197 10.11 -3.60 5.50
CA VAL A 197 9.81 -4.90 6.11
C VAL A 197 9.84 -4.81 7.64
N GLY A 198 9.14 -5.71 8.33
CA GLY A 198 9.14 -5.72 9.80
C GLY A 198 8.05 -6.56 10.43
N THR A 199 7.54 -6.10 11.57
CA THR A 199 6.68 -6.88 12.46
C THR A 199 5.31 -6.26 12.70
N ILE A 200 4.35 -7.13 12.95
CA ILE A 200 3.11 -6.83 13.68
C ILE A 200 3.11 -7.66 14.96
N GLU A 201 3.04 -6.96 16.07
CA GLU A 201 2.97 -7.51 17.42
C GLU A 201 1.54 -7.38 17.93
N VAL A 202 0.99 -8.47 18.47
CA VAL A 202 -0.34 -8.50 19.06
C VAL A 202 -0.22 -9.06 20.47
N GLU A 203 -0.58 -8.26 21.47
CA GLU A 203 -0.46 -8.61 22.89
C GLU A 203 -1.80 -8.51 23.62
N THR A 204 -2.12 -9.51 24.43
CA THR A 204 -3.34 -9.56 25.26
C THR A 204 -3.03 -9.34 26.74
N PRO A 205 -3.99 -8.85 27.56
CA PRO A 205 -3.82 -8.66 29.01
C PRO A 205 -3.45 -9.92 29.79
N ILE A 206 -3.75 -11.11 29.25
CA ILE A 206 -3.44 -12.41 29.87
C ILE A 206 -2.02 -12.90 29.56
N GLY A 207 -1.18 -12.07 28.94
CA GLY A 207 0.22 -12.37 28.65
C GLY A 207 0.44 -13.22 27.40
N LEU A 208 -0.60 -13.44 26.58
CA LEU A 208 -0.41 -14.05 25.26
C LEU A 208 0.03 -12.96 24.28
N GLY A 209 1.18 -13.19 23.64
CA GLY A 209 1.77 -12.31 22.64
C GLY A 209 2.12 -13.08 21.37
N VAL A 210 1.89 -12.46 20.23
CA VAL A 210 2.25 -12.98 18.92
C VAL A 210 3.06 -11.93 18.19
N VAL A 211 4.19 -12.35 17.63
CA VAL A 211 4.96 -11.54 16.68
C VAL A 211 4.87 -12.21 15.31
N SER A 212 4.29 -11.48 14.36
CA SER A 212 4.16 -11.90 12.96
C SER A 212 4.92 -10.92 12.07
N PHE A 213 5.29 -11.38 10.88
CA PHE A 213 5.74 -10.53 9.79
C PHE A 213 4.62 -9.58 9.38
N SER A 214 4.96 -8.33 9.09
CA SER A 214 4.02 -7.29 8.68
C SER A 214 3.86 -7.24 7.16
N PRO A 215 2.65 -7.40 6.60
CA PRO A 215 2.39 -7.26 5.17
C PRO A 215 2.21 -5.78 4.73
N LEU A 216 2.31 -4.81 5.64
CA LEU A 216 2.01 -3.40 5.38
C LEU A 216 3.16 -2.60 4.76
N GLY A 217 4.24 -3.29 4.45
CA GLY A 217 5.50 -2.69 4.04
C GLY A 217 5.47 -2.03 2.70
N GLU A 218 4.58 -2.50 1.83
CA GLU A 218 4.58 -2.16 0.44
C GLU A 218 3.55 -1.07 0.14
N ALA A 219 4.04 0.06 -0.36
CA ALA A 219 3.23 1.25 -0.55
C ALA A 219 3.65 2.04 -1.80
N ILE A 220 2.68 2.69 -2.45
CA ILE A 220 2.92 3.73 -3.45
C ILE A 220 2.43 5.06 -2.88
N PHE A 221 3.30 6.06 -2.91
CA PHE A 221 3.02 7.44 -2.55
C PHE A 221 2.83 8.30 -3.79
N LEU A 222 1.72 9.02 -3.83
CA LEU A 222 1.28 9.81 -4.96
C LEU A 222 0.99 11.25 -4.54
N GLU A 223 1.28 12.20 -5.42
CA GLU A 223 0.79 13.56 -5.30
C GLU A 223 -0.74 13.58 -5.38
N SER A 224 -1.40 14.23 -4.42
CA SER A 224 -2.84 14.47 -4.52
C SER A 224 -3.11 15.51 -5.60
N ALA A 225 -4.01 15.22 -6.54
CA ALA A 225 -4.44 16.15 -7.57
C ALA A 225 -5.36 17.26 -7.01
N GLY A 226 -4.87 18.04 -6.04
CA GLY A 226 -5.56 19.21 -5.48
C GLY A 226 -6.83 18.91 -4.66
N ALA A 227 -7.10 19.78 -3.69
CA ALA A 227 -8.17 19.64 -2.72
C ALA A 227 -9.57 19.60 -3.37
N GLY A 228 -10.35 18.56 -3.05
CA GLY A 228 -11.80 18.56 -3.24
C GLY A 228 -12.44 17.37 -3.97
N GLY A 229 -11.67 16.39 -4.45
CA GLY A 229 -12.25 15.26 -5.21
C GLY A 229 -11.43 13.97 -5.27
N ALA A 230 -10.50 13.78 -4.34
CA ALA A 230 -9.50 12.70 -4.41
C ALA A 230 -10.08 11.27 -4.34
N VAL A 231 -11.35 11.09 -3.96
CA VAL A 231 -11.97 9.76 -3.91
C VAL A 231 -12.45 9.27 -5.29
N ASP A 232 -12.71 10.17 -6.24
CA ASP A 232 -13.27 9.79 -7.57
C ASP A 232 -12.23 9.77 -8.70
N ALA A 233 -11.10 10.47 -8.57
CA ALA A 233 -10.13 10.64 -9.66
C ALA A 233 -9.07 9.53 -9.79
N LEU A 234 -8.95 8.63 -8.80
CA LEU A 234 -7.84 7.67 -8.72
C LEU A 234 -8.19 6.24 -9.18
N ALA A 235 -9.45 5.99 -9.57
CA ALA A 235 -9.93 4.68 -10.04
C ALA A 235 -9.39 4.26 -11.45
N GLY A 236 -8.58 5.10 -12.10
CA GLY A 236 -8.12 4.89 -13.49
C GLY A 236 -6.62 4.65 -13.68
N VAL A 237 -5.84 4.44 -12.61
CA VAL A 237 -4.38 4.23 -12.74
C VAL A 237 -4.07 2.74 -12.93
N ASP A 238 -3.80 2.37 -14.17
CA ASP A 238 -3.31 1.05 -14.56
C ASP A 238 -1.79 0.99 -14.31
N VAL A 239 -1.38 0.45 -13.15
CA VAL A 239 0.05 0.23 -12.77
C VAL A 239 0.50 -1.17 -13.23
N ALA A 240 -0.03 -1.66 -14.35
CA ALA A 240 0.33 -2.94 -14.94
C ALA A 240 1.71 -2.86 -15.62
N SER A 241 2.77 -2.71 -14.84
CA SER A 241 4.13 -3.01 -15.29
C SER A 241 4.90 -3.61 -14.12
N SER A 242 4.67 -4.91 -13.89
CA SER A 242 5.48 -5.74 -13.00
C SER A 242 6.97 -5.63 -13.41
N PRO A 243 7.90 -5.51 -12.45
CA PRO A 243 9.32 -5.61 -12.74
C PRO A 243 9.72 -7.05 -13.13
N PRO A 244 10.89 -7.24 -13.77
CA PRO A 244 11.44 -8.56 -14.02
C PRO A 244 11.77 -9.28 -12.70
N ASP A 245 11.46 -10.58 -12.64
CA ASP A 245 11.82 -11.54 -11.58
C ASP A 245 13.22 -11.22 -10.99
N LEU A 246 13.26 -10.68 -9.76
CA LEU A 246 14.49 -10.63 -8.95
C LEU A 246 14.51 -11.88 -8.08
N ARG A 247 14.81 -13.01 -8.71
CA ARG A 247 15.17 -14.27 -8.04
C ARG A 247 16.67 -14.38 -7.86
#